data_AF-A0A6J3BVT5-F1
#
_entry.id   AF-A0A6J3BVT5-F1
#
_cell.length_a   1.000
_cell.length_b   1.000
_cell.length_c   1.000
_cell.angle_alpha   90.00
_cell.angle_beta   90.00
_cell.angle_gamma   90.00
#
_symmetry.space_group_name_H-M   'P 1'
#
loop_
_entity.id
_entity.type
_entity.pdbx_description
1 polymer ?
#
loop_
_entity_poly.entity_id
_entity_poly.type
_entity_poly.pdbx_seq_one_letter_code
_entity_poly.pdbx_strand_id
1 'polypeptide(L)'
;MDTVIETRKHAVYTATRMKSKPDSNLNPIPLEDDVKSNDTFRFRLEIHRFRPKSVEVTAGDNTLTDGAVLGPLLERTKIDISCTVIEGKPQPKVAWYFNGKQRLDAQTTTPNATTFQHVLPLTVTRAELGGELKCIVSSAALDEPIVRKVLLDVEGLSLLDYATQMEFILWWTRCFAQIESRV
;
A
#
# COMPACT_ATOMS: atom_id res chain seq x y z
N MET A 1 -40.46 -1.56 -5.52
CA MET A 1 -39.35 -0.57 -5.40
C MET A 1 -38.14 -1.44 -5.26
N ASP A 2 -37.44 -1.67 -6.37
CA ASP A 2 -36.48 -2.76 -6.44
C ASP A 2 -35.11 -2.15 -6.16
N THR A 3 -34.55 -2.51 -5.01
CA THR A 3 -33.21 -2.10 -4.56
C THR A 3 -32.26 -3.28 -4.69
N VAL A 4 -31.12 -3.07 -5.36
CA VAL A 4 -30.08 -4.09 -5.52
C VAL A 4 -28.76 -3.54 -4.99
N ILE A 5 -28.07 -4.32 -4.16
CA ILE A 5 -26.70 -4.02 -3.69
C ILE A 5 -25.73 -4.69 -4.66
N GLU A 6 -24.85 -3.93 -5.28
CA GLU A 6 -23.88 -4.45 -6.25
C GLU A 6 -22.46 -4.03 -5.88
N THR A 7 -21.52 -4.94 -6.10
CA THR A 7 -20.07 -4.72 -5.96
C THR A 7 -19.41 -4.74 -7.32
N ARG A 8 -18.98 -3.57 -7.82
CA ARG A 8 -18.09 -3.48 -8.99
C ARG A 8 -16.72 -3.03 -8.56
N LYS A 9 -15.73 -3.90 -8.83
CA LYS A 9 -14.25 -3.81 -8.72
C LYS A 9 -13.64 -2.98 -7.57
N HIS A 10 -14.11 -1.77 -7.30
CA HIS A 10 -13.56 -0.88 -6.26
C HIS A 10 -14.61 -0.11 -5.44
N ALA A 11 -15.91 -0.35 -5.62
CA ALA A 11 -16.97 0.34 -4.88
C ALA A 11 -18.12 -0.60 -4.48
N VAL A 12 -18.82 -0.26 -3.41
CA VAL A 12 -20.11 -0.86 -3.00
C VAL A 12 -21.16 0.22 -3.18
N TYR A 13 -22.27 -0.12 -3.83
CA TYR A 13 -23.37 0.80 -3.99
C TYR A 13 -24.73 0.10 -3.92
N THR A 14 -25.75 0.87 -3.56
CA THR A 14 -27.15 0.49 -3.69
C THR A 14 -27.72 1.18 -4.91
N ALA A 15 -28.31 0.41 -5.83
CA ALA A 15 -29.06 0.92 -6.96
C ALA A 15 -30.55 0.87 -6.64
N THR A 16 -31.22 2.02 -6.72
CA THR A 16 -32.68 2.12 -6.55
C THR A 16 -33.32 2.55 -7.86
N ARG A 17 -34.27 1.75 -8.38
CA ARG A 17 -35.03 2.12 -9.58
C ARG A 17 -35.90 3.34 -9.30
N MET A 18 -35.76 4.38 -10.12
CA MET A 18 -36.59 5.57 -10.02
C MET A 18 -37.93 5.35 -10.73
N LYS A 19 -39.01 5.89 -10.15
CA LYS A 19 -40.31 5.92 -10.83
C LYS A 19 -40.20 6.84 -12.05
N SER A 20 -40.67 6.40 -13.21
CA SER A 20 -40.87 7.31 -14.34
C SER A 20 -41.84 8.40 -13.92
N LYS A 21 -41.54 9.66 -14.25
CA LYS A 21 -42.50 10.75 -14.11
C LYS A 21 -43.54 10.52 -15.22
N PRO A 22 -44.84 10.32 -14.92
CA PRO A 22 -45.84 10.25 -15.96
C PRO A 22 -45.84 11.60 -16.69
N ASP A 23 -45.76 11.55 -18.01
CA ASP A 23 -45.72 12.74 -18.85
C ASP A 23 -47.10 13.41 -18.78
N SER A 24 -47.19 14.53 -18.04
CA SER A 24 -48.46 15.18 -17.69
C SER A 24 -49.11 15.94 -18.87
N ASN A 25 -48.67 15.68 -20.10
CA ASN A 25 -49.11 16.37 -21.32
C ASN A 25 -49.53 15.41 -22.45
N LEU A 26 -49.83 14.13 -22.18
CA LEU A 26 -50.48 13.29 -23.19
C LEU A 26 -52.01 13.43 -23.11
N ASN A 27 -52.57 14.04 -24.14
CA ASN A 27 -53.99 13.87 -24.49
C ASN A 27 -54.26 12.39 -24.81
N PRO A 28 -55.48 11.87 -24.57
CA PRO A 28 -55.81 10.49 -24.91
C PRO A 28 -55.69 10.27 -26.43
N ILE A 29 -54.79 9.39 -26.85
CA ILE A 29 -54.64 8.94 -28.24
C ILE A 29 -55.51 7.68 -28.41
N PRO A 30 -56.28 7.53 -29.51
CA PRO A 30 -57.06 6.32 -29.78
C PRO A 30 -56.16 5.10 -30.00
N LEU A 31 -56.75 3.93 -29.78
CA LEU A 31 -56.11 2.63 -29.83
C LEU A 31 -55.54 2.33 -31.22
N GLU A 32 -54.21 2.38 -31.35
CA GLU A 32 -53.47 1.67 -32.39
C GLU A 32 -52.30 0.91 -31.76
N ASP A 33 -52.14 -0.33 -32.22
CA ASP A 33 -51.16 -1.33 -31.79
C ASP A 33 -49.70 -0.88 -32.04
N ASP A 34 -48.78 -1.39 -31.22
CA ASP A 34 -47.32 -1.20 -31.22
C ASP A 34 -46.73 0.08 -30.58
N VAL A 35 -47.13 0.41 -29.34
CA VAL A 35 -46.21 1.18 -28.47
C VAL A 35 -45.10 0.25 -27.96
N LYS A 36 -44.03 0.09 -28.75
CA LYS A 36 -42.75 -0.43 -28.25
C LYS A 36 -42.20 0.59 -27.26
N SER A 37 -42.56 0.45 -25.98
CA SER A 37 -41.98 1.25 -24.89
C SER A 37 -40.45 1.13 -24.94
N ASN A 38 -39.76 2.21 -25.28
CA ASN A 38 -38.29 2.28 -25.23
C ASN A 38 -37.79 2.52 -23.79
N ASP A 39 -38.58 2.11 -22.79
CA ASP A 39 -38.47 2.53 -21.40
C ASP A 39 -37.00 2.54 -20.91
N THR A 40 -36.43 3.74 -20.90
CA THR A 40 -35.07 3.95 -20.39
C THR A 40 -35.18 4.06 -18.88
N PHE A 41 -34.95 2.95 -18.18
CA PHE A 41 -34.99 2.94 -16.72
C PHE A 41 -33.87 3.80 -16.13
N ARG A 42 -34.23 4.74 -15.25
CA ARG A 42 -33.26 5.56 -14.52
C ARG A 42 -33.06 4.97 -13.13
N PHE A 43 -31.82 4.81 -12.70
CA PHE A 43 -31.45 4.33 -11.38
C PHE A 43 -30.76 5.43 -10.59
N ARG A 44 -31.05 5.50 -9.28
CA ARG A 44 -30.29 6.30 -8.31
C ARG A 44 -29.26 5.41 -7.65
N LEU A 45 -27.99 5.86 -7.63
CA LEU A 45 -26.88 5.14 -7.03
C LEU A 45 -26.51 5.80 -5.69
N GLU A 46 -26.37 4.99 -4.65
CA GLU A 46 -25.87 5.41 -3.34
C GLU A 46 -24.58 4.67 -3.00
N ILE A 47 -23.48 5.40 -2.84
CA ILE A 47 -22.14 4.83 -2.64
C ILE A 47 -21.87 4.60 -1.15
N HIS A 48 -21.48 3.38 -0.81
CA HIS A 48 -21.12 3.00 0.55
C HIS A 48 -19.61 3.08 0.74
N ARG A 49 -19.19 3.71 1.84
CA ARG A 49 -17.79 3.94 2.19
C ARG A 49 -17.42 3.15 3.43
N PHE A 50 -16.36 2.37 3.32
CA PHE A 50 -15.81 1.51 4.36
C PHE A 50 -14.38 1.94 4.62
N ARG A 51 -14.07 2.24 5.88
CA ARG A 51 -12.70 2.58 6.29
C ARG A 51 -11.81 1.34 6.19
N PRO A 52 -10.51 1.50 5.87
CA PRO A 52 -9.56 0.40 6.00
C PRO A 52 -9.56 -0.16 7.42
N LYS A 53 -9.49 -1.48 7.54
CA LYS A 53 -9.52 -2.18 8.83
C LYS A 53 -8.15 -2.16 9.51
N SER A 54 -7.08 -2.36 8.75
CA SER A 54 -5.71 -2.22 9.23
C SER A 54 -4.78 -1.71 8.16
N VAL A 55 -3.69 -1.08 8.60
CA VAL A 55 -2.55 -0.65 7.78
C VAL A 55 -1.28 -1.11 8.50
N GLU A 56 -0.52 -1.98 7.85
CA GLU A 56 0.67 -2.64 8.38
C GLU A 56 1.86 -2.36 7.47
N VAL A 57 3.02 -2.09 8.05
CA VAL A 57 4.26 -1.92 7.30
C VAL A 57 5.18 -3.09 7.62
N THR A 58 5.76 -3.71 6.59
CA THR A 58 6.69 -4.82 6.74
C THR A 58 7.94 -4.63 5.90
N ALA A 59 9.06 -5.16 6.36
CA ALA A 59 10.32 -5.21 5.61
C ALA A 59 10.88 -6.64 5.75
N GLY A 60 10.77 -7.44 4.69
CA GLY A 60 10.95 -8.89 4.80
C GLY A 60 9.94 -9.50 5.79
N ASP A 61 10.43 -10.25 6.77
CA ASP A 61 9.62 -10.88 7.82
C ASP A 61 9.31 -9.96 9.01
N ASN A 62 9.91 -8.77 9.05
CA ASN A 62 9.77 -7.84 10.17
C ASN A 62 8.54 -6.96 9.98
N THR A 63 7.63 -6.98 10.96
CA THR A 63 6.51 -6.03 11.05
C THR A 63 6.92 -4.80 11.83
N LEU A 64 6.75 -3.62 11.22
CA LEU A 64 7.21 -2.34 11.75
C LEU A 64 6.03 -1.56 12.33
N THR A 65 6.16 -1.15 13.59
CA THR A 65 5.22 -0.24 14.25
C THR A 65 5.45 1.21 13.81
N ASP A 66 4.51 2.10 14.14
CA ASP A 66 4.66 3.52 13.79
C ASP A 66 5.84 4.14 14.56
N GLY A 67 6.81 4.69 13.83
CA GLY A 67 8.06 5.23 14.38
C GLY A 67 9.14 4.17 14.63
N ALA A 68 8.95 2.93 14.19
CA ALA A 68 9.97 1.89 14.31
C ALA A 68 11.23 2.23 13.51
N VAL A 69 12.38 1.76 14.00
CA VAL A 69 13.66 1.87 13.31
C VAL A 69 13.89 0.60 12.49
N LEU A 70 14.17 0.76 11.20
CA LEU A 70 14.57 -0.30 10.28
C LEU A 70 16.09 -0.24 10.08
N GLY A 71 16.79 -1.18 10.69
CA GLY A 71 18.23 -1.36 10.52
C GLY A 71 18.82 -2.37 11.51
N PRO A 72 20.14 -2.56 11.47
CA PRO A 72 21.10 -1.82 10.63
C PRO A 72 21.00 -2.19 9.14
N LEU A 73 21.00 -1.17 8.26
CA LEU A 73 20.95 -1.32 6.81
C LEU A 73 22.32 -1.03 6.21
N LEU A 74 22.93 -2.02 5.57
CA LEU A 74 24.22 -1.83 4.89
C LEU A 74 24.03 -1.08 3.57
N GLU A 75 24.93 -0.13 3.28
CA GLU A 75 25.02 0.50 1.96
C GLU A 75 25.03 -0.54 0.83
N ARG A 76 24.34 -0.22 -0.27
CA ARG A 76 24.15 -1.06 -1.48
C ARG A 76 23.26 -2.28 -1.30
N THR A 77 22.70 -2.50 -0.10
CA THR A 77 21.69 -3.52 0.11
C THR A 77 20.38 -3.13 -0.58
N LYS A 78 19.69 -4.12 -1.13
CA LYS A 78 18.35 -3.97 -1.68
C LYS A 78 17.35 -4.59 -0.72
N ILE A 79 16.33 -3.83 -0.34
CA ILE A 79 15.27 -4.28 0.56
C ILE A 79 13.93 -3.81 0.04
N ASP A 80 12.93 -4.69 0.10
CA ASP A 80 11.56 -4.35 -0.25
C ASP A 80 10.79 -4.02 1.03
N ILE A 81 10.22 -2.81 1.06
CA ILE A 81 9.39 -2.35 2.17
C ILE A 81 7.95 -2.30 1.70
N SER A 82 7.07 -3.02 2.37
CA SER A 82 5.67 -3.16 1.99
C SER A 82 4.76 -2.40 2.93
N CYS A 83 3.79 -1.66 2.39
CA CYS A 83 2.67 -1.13 3.15
C CYS A 83 1.41 -1.88 2.74
N THR A 84 0.89 -2.70 3.65
CA THR A 84 -0.28 -3.56 3.45
C THR A 84 -1.50 -2.93 4.08
N VAL A 85 -2.54 -2.73 3.29
CA VAL A 85 -3.83 -2.19 3.70
C VAL A 85 -4.87 -3.29 3.57
N ILE A 86 -5.54 -3.60 4.68
CA ILE A 86 -6.58 -4.62 4.74
C ILE A 86 -7.94 -3.93 4.74
N GLU A 87 -8.77 -4.34 3.79
CA GLU A 87 -10.09 -3.79 3.51
C GLU A 87 -10.05 -2.28 3.14
N GLY A 88 -11.24 -1.70 2.96
CA GLY A 88 -11.41 -0.30 2.59
C GLY A 88 -12.08 -0.14 1.22
N LYS A 89 -13.19 0.61 1.20
CA LYS A 89 -13.91 0.96 -0.03
C LYS A 89 -14.36 2.42 0.01
N PRO A 90 -14.20 3.20 -1.07
CA PRO A 90 -13.51 2.81 -2.31
C PRO A 90 -12.04 2.51 -2.06
N GLN A 91 -11.42 1.76 -2.98
CA GLN A 91 -10.04 1.28 -2.85
C GLN A 91 -9.11 2.41 -2.36
N PRO A 92 -8.42 2.24 -1.22
CA PRO A 92 -7.49 3.23 -0.71
C PRO A 92 -6.31 3.43 -1.67
N LYS A 93 -5.83 4.68 -1.76
CA LYS A 93 -4.57 5.03 -2.42
C LYS A 93 -3.47 5.00 -1.38
N VAL A 94 -2.39 4.30 -1.70
CA VAL A 94 -1.19 4.22 -0.86
C VAL A 94 -0.07 4.97 -1.58
N ALA A 95 0.73 5.73 -0.85
CA ALA A 95 1.90 6.40 -1.41
C ALA A 95 3.04 6.41 -0.38
N TRP A 96 4.26 6.17 -0.87
CA TRP A 96 5.47 6.25 -0.07
C TRP A 96 6.12 7.62 -0.20
N TYR A 97 6.63 8.15 0.91
CA TYR A 97 7.39 9.39 0.98
C TYR A 97 8.69 9.17 1.72
N PHE A 98 9.77 9.75 1.21
CA PHE A 98 11.07 9.80 1.87
C PHE A 98 11.45 11.26 2.12
N ASN A 99 11.64 11.64 3.38
CA ASN A 99 11.95 13.03 3.79
C ASN A 99 11.03 14.08 3.11
N GLY A 100 9.73 13.75 3.01
CA GLY A 100 8.72 14.63 2.40
C GLY A 100 8.61 14.57 0.88
N LYS A 101 9.48 13.83 0.17
CA LYS A 101 9.40 13.63 -1.28
C LYS A 101 8.74 12.29 -1.61
N GLN A 102 7.73 12.31 -2.49
CA GLN A 102 7.05 11.09 -2.92
C GLN A 102 8.00 10.15 -3.69
N ARG A 103 7.91 8.86 -3.37
CA ARG A 103 8.59 7.74 -4.05
C ARG A 103 7.65 7.13 -5.08
N LEU A 104 8.04 7.18 -6.35
CA LEU A 104 7.22 6.76 -7.50
C LEU A 104 7.60 5.36 -8.03
N ASP A 105 8.70 4.82 -7.50
CA ASP A 105 9.25 3.50 -7.78
C ASP A 105 8.47 2.37 -7.07
N ALA A 106 7.56 2.72 -6.17
CA ALA A 106 6.73 1.75 -5.49
C ALA A 106 5.68 1.13 -6.43
N GLN A 107 5.43 -0.18 -6.26
CA GLN A 107 4.48 -0.96 -7.06
C GLN A 107 3.31 -1.41 -6.21
N THR A 108 2.11 -1.45 -6.77
CA THR A 108 0.92 -1.92 -6.07
C THR A 108 0.62 -3.36 -6.49
N THR A 109 0.53 -4.24 -5.50
CA THR A 109 0.15 -5.64 -5.65
C THR A 109 -1.14 -5.88 -4.87
N THR A 110 -2.06 -6.64 -5.45
CA THR A 110 -3.33 -7.03 -4.79
C THR A 110 -3.32 -8.53 -4.57
N PRO A 111 -2.77 -9.02 -3.45
CA PRO A 111 -2.72 -10.45 -3.19
C PRO A 111 -4.11 -11.07 -3.15
N ASN A 112 -5.09 -10.35 -2.59
CA ASN A 112 -6.48 -10.76 -2.49
C ASN A 112 -7.42 -9.59 -2.83
N ALA A 113 -8.72 -9.87 -3.01
CA ALA A 113 -9.73 -8.86 -3.36
C ALA A 113 -9.91 -7.74 -2.31
N THR A 114 -9.51 -7.98 -1.06
CA THR A 114 -9.65 -7.06 0.06
C THR A 114 -8.32 -6.49 0.55
N THR A 115 -7.19 -6.96 0.02
CA THR A 115 -5.87 -6.59 0.54
C THR A 115 -5.08 -5.90 -0.55
N PHE A 116 -4.54 -4.73 -0.23
CA PHE A 116 -3.72 -3.91 -1.11
C PHE A 116 -2.33 -3.78 -0.51
N GLN A 117 -1.30 -4.11 -1.27
CA GLN A 117 0.07 -4.00 -0.83
C GLN A 117 0.81 -3.02 -1.73
N HIS A 118 1.48 -2.04 -1.15
CA HIS A 118 2.33 -1.11 -1.88
C HIS A 118 3.79 -1.33 -1.51
N VAL A 119 4.52 -1.96 -2.42
CA VAL A 119 5.91 -2.39 -2.22
C VAL A 119 6.84 -1.32 -2.78
N LEU A 120 7.69 -0.77 -1.92
CA LEU A 120 8.78 0.15 -2.27
C LEU A 120 10.10 -0.64 -2.33
N PRO A 121 10.66 -0.87 -3.53
CA PRO A 121 12.01 -1.40 -3.65
C PRO A 121 13.03 -0.31 -3.27
N LEU A 122 13.70 -0.48 -2.15
CA LEU A 122 14.71 0.46 -1.66
C LEU A 122 16.11 -0.09 -1.92
N THR A 123 16.93 0.67 -2.63
CA THR A 123 18.38 0.44 -2.66
C THR A 123 19.02 1.41 -1.67
N VAL A 124 19.62 0.88 -0.61
CA VAL A 124 20.20 1.67 0.47
C VAL A 124 21.45 2.37 -0.05
N THR A 125 21.50 3.70 0.04
CA THR A 125 22.68 4.51 -0.23
C THR A 125 22.93 5.46 0.94
N ARG A 126 24.01 6.25 0.88
CA ARG A 126 24.27 7.30 1.87
C ARG A 126 23.19 8.37 1.95
N ALA A 127 22.37 8.53 0.90
CA ALA A 127 21.27 9.49 0.90
C ALA A 127 20.12 9.09 1.84
N GLU A 128 20.04 7.80 2.18
CA GLU A 128 19.01 7.25 3.05
C GLU A 128 19.39 7.30 4.55
N LEU A 129 20.62 7.71 4.88
CA LEU A 129 21.12 7.80 6.25
C LEU A 129 20.26 8.71 7.13
N GLY A 130 19.74 8.15 8.23
CA GLY A 130 18.89 8.88 9.19
C GLY A 130 17.59 9.41 8.59
N GLY A 131 17.19 8.88 7.42
CA GLY A 131 16.01 9.33 6.72
C GLY A 131 14.72 8.75 7.29
N GLU A 132 13.61 9.44 7.03
CA GLU A 132 12.27 9.04 7.44
C GLU A 132 11.47 8.58 6.21
N LEU A 133 10.97 7.35 6.26
CA LEU A 133 9.97 6.82 5.34
C LEU A 133 8.57 6.95 5.94
N LYS A 134 7.63 7.38 5.10
CA LYS A 134 6.21 7.49 5.43
C LYS A 134 5.38 6.74 4.41
N CYS A 135 4.62 5.75 4.86
CA CYS A 135 3.48 5.23 4.09
C CYS A 135 2.25 6.07 4.42
N ILE A 136 1.67 6.71 3.41
CA ILE A 136 0.46 7.52 3.53
C ILE A 136 -0.67 6.82 2.79
N VAL A 137 -1.73 6.48 3.52
CA VAL A 137 -2.95 5.82 3.00
C VAL A 137 -4.09 6.82 3.01
N SER A 138 -4.66 7.08 1.83
CA SER A 138 -5.78 8.02 1.64
C SER A 138 -6.97 7.32 1.00
N SER A 139 -8.18 7.64 1.45
CA SER A 139 -9.43 7.11 0.87
C SER A 139 -10.55 8.11 1.09
N ALA A 140 -11.58 8.09 0.22
CA ALA A 140 -12.79 8.91 0.40
C ALA A 140 -13.63 8.52 1.64
N ALA A 141 -13.29 7.38 2.27
CA ALA A 141 -13.88 6.93 3.54
C ALA A 141 -13.17 7.50 4.78
N LEU A 142 -12.03 8.17 4.60
CA LEU A 142 -11.20 8.73 5.67
C LEU A 142 -11.27 10.25 5.63
N ASP A 143 -11.45 10.87 6.79
CA ASP A 143 -11.39 12.33 6.94
C ASP A 143 -9.93 12.82 6.88
N GLU A 144 -9.02 12.02 7.46
CA GLU A 144 -7.57 12.24 7.46
C GLU A 144 -6.83 10.98 6.99
N PRO A 145 -5.71 11.12 6.28
CA PRO A 145 -4.95 9.97 5.82
C PRO A 145 -4.29 9.22 6.99
N ILE A 146 -4.24 7.89 6.89
CA ILE A 146 -3.49 7.07 7.84
C ILE A 146 -2.01 7.16 7.46
N VAL A 147 -1.16 7.54 8.41
CA VAL A 147 0.30 7.65 8.20
C VAL A 147 1.02 6.63 9.07
N ARG A 148 1.96 5.90 8.48
CA ARG A 148 2.91 5.03 9.17
C ARG A 148 4.32 5.49 8.88
N LYS A 149 5.09 5.74 9.94
CA LYS A 149 6.47 6.22 9.89
C LYS A 149 7.45 5.10 10.17
N VAL A 150 8.56 5.09 9.46
CA VAL A 150 9.70 4.20 9.66
C VAL A 150 10.97 5.03 9.56
N LEU A 151 11.85 4.90 10.55
CA LEU A 151 13.16 5.55 10.56
C LEU A 151 14.20 4.59 9.98
N LEU A 152 15.08 5.07 9.11
CA LEU A 152 16.13 4.25 8.53
C LEU A 152 17.43 4.41 9.31
N ASP A 153 17.97 3.28 9.77
CA ASP A 153 19.30 3.20 10.36
C ASP A 153 20.26 2.56 9.36
N VAL A 154 21.09 3.39 8.74
CA VAL A 154 21.99 3.00 7.64
C VAL A 154 23.41 3.02 8.14
N GLU A 155 24.11 1.90 7.95
CA GLU A 155 25.53 1.78 8.22
C GLU A 155 26.30 1.81 6.90
N GLY A 156 27.21 2.77 6.80
CA GLY A 156 28.20 2.80 5.75
C GLY A 156 29.33 1.87 6.14
N LEU A 157 29.61 0.85 5.32
CA LEU A 157 30.83 0.06 5.45
C LEU A 157 32.03 1.02 5.42
N SER A 158 32.61 1.28 6.59
CA SER A 158 33.78 2.13 6.69
C SER A 158 35.01 1.28 6.38
N LEU A 159 36.08 1.91 5.87
CA LEU A 159 37.36 1.21 5.69
C LEU A 159 37.93 0.68 7.03
N LEU A 160 37.47 1.22 8.16
CA LEU A 160 37.82 0.74 9.49
C LEU A 160 37.12 -0.60 9.83
N ASP A 161 35.93 -0.87 9.28
CA ASP A 161 35.23 -2.16 9.48
C ASP A 161 35.89 -3.29 8.69
N TYR A 162 36.49 -2.99 7.54
CA TYR A 162 37.35 -3.94 6.81
C TYR A 162 38.67 -4.20 7.56
N ALA A 163 39.26 -3.18 8.18
CA ALA A 163 40.51 -3.30 8.92
C ALA A 163 40.34 -4.14 10.20
N THR A 164 39.22 -4.02 10.91
CA THR A 164 38.90 -4.89 12.06
C THR A 164 38.66 -6.35 11.66
N GLN A 165 38.09 -6.59 10.47
CA GLN A 165 37.94 -7.93 9.91
C GLN A 165 39.29 -8.55 9.52
N MET A 166 40.25 -7.76 9.01
CA MET A 166 41.63 -8.21 8.74
C MET A 166 42.42 -8.55 10.00
N GLU A 167 42.25 -7.81 11.10
CA GLU A 167 42.84 -8.15 12.41
C GLU A 167 42.38 -9.53 12.89
N PHE A 168 41.10 -9.87 12.69
CA PHE A 168 40.57 -11.20 13.01
C PHE A 168 41.22 -12.33 12.20
N ILE A 169 41.43 -12.13 10.89
CA ILE A 169 42.10 -13.10 10.01
C ILE A 169 43.58 -13.27 10.42
N LEU A 170 44.27 -12.18 10.76
CA LEU A 170 45.66 -12.20 11.24
C LEU A 170 45.80 -12.90 12.61
N TRP A 171 44.82 -12.72 13.50
CA TRP A 171 44.79 -13.43 14.78
C TRP A 171 44.51 -14.92 14.60
N TRP A 172 43.58 -15.28 13.70
CA TRP A 172 43.27 -16.67 13.37
C TRP A 172 44.47 -17.41 12.75
N THR A 173 45.17 -16.79 11.80
CA THR A 173 46.39 -17.37 11.21
C THR A 173 47.52 -17.51 12.23
N ARG A 174 47.67 -16.56 13.15
CA ARG A 174 48.63 -16.68 14.26
C ARG A 174 48.26 -17.78 15.26
N CYS A 175 46.99 -17.91 15.62
CA CYS A 175 46.51 -18.99 16.48
C CYS A 175 46.67 -20.37 15.82
N PHE A 176 46.37 -20.48 14.51
CA PHE A 176 46.52 -21.74 13.77
C PHE A 176 48.00 -22.15 13.66
N ALA A 177 48.89 -21.20 13.36
CA ALA A 177 50.34 -21.45 13.36
C ALA A 177 50.88 -21.87 14.75
N GLN A 178 50.30 -21.35 15.83
CA GLN A 178 50.67 -21.75 17.19
C GLN A 178 50.20 -23.18 17.53
N ILE A 179 49.04 -23.61 17.02
CA ILE A 179 48.49 -24.95 17.23
C ILE A 179 49.33 -26.01 16.48
N GLU A 180 49.79 -25.70 15.27
CA GLU A 180 50.57 -26.64 14.45
C GLU A 180 52.02 -26.81 14.95
N SER A 181 52.53 -25.88 15.76
CA SER A 181 53.85 -25.98 16.41
C SER A 181 53.89 -26.85 17.68
N ARG A 182 52.74 -27.40 18.11
CA ARG A 182 52.59 -28.22 19.32
C ARG A 182 52.23 -29.69 19.05
N VAL A 183 52.26 -30.12 17.79
CA VAL A 183 52.15 -31.53 17.37
C VAL A 183 53.52 -32.07 17.00
#